data_AF-A0ABD2PIV5-F1
#
_entry.id   AF-A0ABD2PIV5-F1
#
_cell.length_a   1.000
_cell.length_b   1.000
_cell.length_c   1.000
_cell.angle_alpha   90.00
_cell.angle_beta   90.00
_cell.angle_gamma   90.00
#
_symmetry.space_group_name_H-M   'P 1'
#
loop_
_entity.id
_entity.type
_entity.pdbx_description
1 polymer ?
#
loop_
_entity_poly.entity_id
_entity_poly.type
_entity_poly.pdbx_seq_one_letter_code
_entity_poly.pdbx_strand_id
1 'polypeptide(L)'
;IGEEADVPFHEHVFLEKKLDRKSLKVAPLLRFMEMVCAGLSKNPHYTMKEKEKLIEWYHAYFHDKIPQIEAAMEDSSPTPKQISNQP
;
A
#
# COMPACT_ATOMS: atom_id res chain seq x y z
N ILE A 1 -5.21 25.90 -19.34
CA ILE A 1 -5.98 24.74 -18.85
C ILE A 1 -5.26 23.53 -19.41
N GLY A 2 -4.42 22.90 -18.58
CA GLY A 2 -3.44 21.89 -19.01
C GLY A 2 -4.01 20.48 -19.11
N GLU A 3 -3.15 19.48 -19.32
CA GLU A 3 -3.47 18.05 -19.51
C GLU A 3 -4.42 17.45 -18.44
N GLU A 4 -4.53 18.06 -17.26
CA GLU A 4 -5.45 17.61 -16.19
C GLU A 4 -6.93 17.91 -16.43
N ALA A 5 -7.27 18.87 -17.29
CA ALA A 5 -8.67 19.21 -17.53
C ALA A 5 -9.44 18.11 -18.28
N ASP A 6 -8.72 17.25 -18.98
CA ASP A 6 -9.26 16.06 -19.66
C ASP A 6 -9.33 14.83 -18.74
N VAL A 7 -8.77 14.91 -17.52
CA VAL A 7 -8.80 13.80 -16.58
C VAL A 7 -10.09 13.85 -15.75
N PRO A 8 -10.98 12.86 -15.88
CA PRO A 8 -12.20 12.85 -15.11
C PRO A 8 -11.91 12.63 -13.62
N PHE A 9 -12.72 13.23 -12.74
CA PHE A 9 -12.52 13.20 -11.29
C PHE A 9 -12.35 11.78 -10.73
N HIS A 10 -13.00 10.79 -11.34
CA HIS A 10 -12.97 9.41 -10.89
C HIS A 10 -11.58 8.76 -11.03
N GLU A 11 -10.72 9.23 -11.96
CA GLU A 11 -9.32 8.82 -12.07
C GLU A 11 -8.49 9.36 -10.89
N HIS A 12 -8.79 10.57 -10.40
CA HIS A 12 -8.12 11.14 -9.23
C HIS A 12 -8.61 10.55 -7.91
N VAL A 13 -9.87 10.09 -7.85
CA VAL A 13 -10.48 9.58 -6.62
C VAL A 13 -10.28 8.07 -6.43
N PHE A 14 -10.45 7.27 -7.49
CA PHE A 14 -10.44 5.80 -7.39
C PHE A 14 -9.08 5.18 -7.76
N LEU A 15 -8.01 5.69 -7.15
CA LEU A 15 -6.63 5.21 -7.37
C LEU A 15 -6.45 3.74 -6.95
N GLU A 16 -7.25 3.26 -5.99
CA GLU A 16 -7.23 1.87 -5.52
C GLU A 16 -7.51 0.84 -6.62
N LYS A 17 -8.17 1.24 -7.72
CA LYS A 17 -8.39 0.37 -8.89
C LYS A 17 -7.11 0.04 -9.64
N LYS A 18 -6.08 0.89 -9.52
CA LYS A 18 -4.76 0.69 -10.13
C LYS A 18 -3.80 -0.09 -9.24
N LEU A 19 -4.22 -0.40 -8.01
CA LEU A 19 -3.45 -1.23 -7.10
C LEU A 19 -3.53 -2.70 -7.53
N ASP A 20 -2.39 -3.33 -7.81
CA ASP A 20 -2.36 -4.78 -7.98
C ASP A 20 -2.42 -5.47 -6.61
N ARG A 21 -3.65 -5.68 -6.13
CA ARG A 21 -3.92 -6.39 -4.87
C ARG A 21 -3.38 -7.82 -4.86
N LYS A 22 -3.11 -8.43 -6.02
CA LYS A 22 -2.55 -9.79 -6.09
C LYS A 22 -1.04 -9.79 -5.86
N SER A 23 -0.35 -8.71 -6.23
CA SER A 23 1.09 -8.53 -5.97
C SER A 23 1.38 -8.24 -4.49
N LEU A 24 0.46 -7.55 -3.80
CA LEU A 24 0.56 -7.18 -2.38
C LEU A 24 -0.01 -8.29 -1.48
N LYS A 25 0.67 -9.44 -1.44
CA LYS A 25 0.24 -10.60 -0.62
C LYS A 25 0.32 -10.37 0.89
N VAL A 26 1.07 -9.35 1.32
CA VAL A 26 1.28 -9.01 2.72
C VAL A 26 0.18 -8.07 3.21
N ALA A 27 -0.67 -8.53 4.13
CA ALA A 27 -1.87 -7.79 4.55
C ALA A 27 -1.59 -6.39 5.14
N PRO A 28 -0.59 -6.18 6.02
CA PRO A 28 -0.24 -4.83 6.49
C PRO A 28 0.26 -3.91 5.39
N LEU A 29 0.99 -4.46 4.40
CA LEU A 29 1.48 -3.70 3.26
C LEU A 29 0.35 -3.26 2.34
N LEU A 30 -0.62 -4.15 2.09
CA LEU A 30 -1.84 -3.79 1.36
C LEU A 30 -2.58 -2.64 2.06
N ARG A 31 -2.74 -2.73 3.39
CA ARG A 31 -3.39 -1.67 4.17
C ARG A 31 -2.65 -0.34 4.08
N PHE A 32 -1.33 -0.37 4.11
CA PHE A 32 -0.50 0.81 3.90
C PHE A 32 -0.74 1.42 2.51
N MET A 33 -0.73 0.61 1.46
CA MET A 33 -0.96 1.08 0.09
C MET A 33 -2.38 1.65 -0.12
N GLU A 34 -3.39 1.10 0.55
CA GLU A 34 -4.75 1.70 0.58
C GLU A 34 -4.74 3.09 1.22
N MET A 35 -4.01 3.29 2.33
CA MET A 35 -3.87 4.60 2.95
C MET A 35 -3.16 5.60 2.04
N VAL A 36 -2.11 5.17 1.33
CA VAL A 36 -1.41 6.00 0.35
C VAL A 36 -2.39 6.46 -0.75
N CYS A 37 -3.20 5.55 -1.29
CA CYS A 37 -4.22 5.88 -2.28
C CYS A 37 -5.28 6.85 -1.74
N ALA A 38 -5.76 6.63 -0.51
CA ALA A 38 -6.73 7.51 0.14
C ALA A 38 -6.17 8.90 0.46
N GLY A 39 -4.85 9.02 0.68
CA GLY A 39 -4.17 10.31 0.84
C GLY A 39 -4.02 11.04 -0.49
N LEU A 40 -3.58 10.33 -1.53
CA LEU A 40 -3.42 10.89 -2.88
C LEU A 40 -4.75 11.32 -3.50
N SER A 41 -5.84 10.61 -3.22
CA SER A 41 -7.17 10.96 -3.74
C SER A 41 -7.68 12.30 -3.23
N LYS A 42 -7.25 12.70 -2.03
CA LYS A 42 -7.59 13.99 -1.40
C LYS A 42 -6.61 15.11 -1.73
N ASN A 43 -5.54 14.81 -2.48
CA ASN A 43 -4.50 15.78 -2.79
C ASN A 43 -4.77 16.48 -4.14
N PRO A 44 -5.05 17.81 -4.15
CA PRO A 44 -5.27 18.59 -5.37
C PRO A 44 -3.97 19.13 -6.00
N HIS A 45 -2.82 18.97 -5.33
CA HIS A 45 -1.53 19.49 -5.80
C HIS A 45 -0.73 18.50 -6.64
N TYR A 46 -1.18 17.25 -6.74
CA TYR A 46 -0.55 16.22 -7.53
C TYR A 46 -1.37 15.93 -8.77
N THR A 47 -0.68 15.86 -9.90
CA THR A 47 -1.25 15.42 -11.15
C THR A 47 -1.50 13.92 -11.17
N MET A 48 -2.43 13.48 -12.03
CA MET A 48 -2.73 12.06 -12.18
C MET A 48 -1.47 11.23 -12.52
N LYS A 49 -0.63 11.73 -13.43
CA LYS A 49 0.65 11.10 -13.79
C LYS A 49 1.62 10.98 -12.60
N GLU A 50 1.70 12.01 -11.75
CA GLU A 50 2.56 11.97 -10.57
C GLU A 50 2.04 10.99 -9.52
N LYS A 51 0.71 10.89 -9.35
CA LYS A 51 0.10 9.90 -8.47
C LYS A 51 0.43 8.48 -8.94
N GLU A 52 0.32 8.21 -10.24
CA GLU A 52 0.68 6.91 -10.82
C GLU A 52 2.15 6.57 -10.61
N LYS A 53 3.06 7.51 -10.91
CA LYS A 53 4.50 7.33 -10.72
C LYS A 53 4.86 7.04 -9.27
N LEU A 54 4.17 7.69 -8.32
CA LEU A 54 4.40 7.47 -6.90
C LEU A 54 3.94 6.07 -6.46
N ILE A 55 2.77 5.63 -6.93
CA ILE A 55 2.26 4.28 -6.65
C ILE A 55 3.22 3.21 -7.22
N GLU A 56 3.68 3.40 -8.46
CA GLU A 56 4.65 2.51 -9.10
C GLU A 56 5.98 2.46 -8.34
N TRP A 57 6.46 3.60 -7.86
CA TRP A 57 7.66 3.67 -7.03
C TRP A 57 7.50 2.85 -5.73
N TYR A 58 6.35 2.95 -5.06
CA TYR A 58 6.07 2.13 -3.87
C TYR A 58 6.07 0.64 -4.20
N HIS A 59 5.45 0.23 -5.31
CA HIS A 59 5.45 -1.16 -5.73
C HIS A 59 6.87 -1.69 -5.93
N ALA A 60 7.73 -0.96 -6.63
CA ALA A 60 9.13 -1.32 -6.83
C ALA A 60 9.91 -1.37 -5.50
N TYR A 61 9.73 -0.36 -4.63
CA TYR A 61 10.43 -0.28 -3.35
C TYR A 61 10.08 -1.44 -2.41
N PHE A 62 8.80 -1.80 -2.35
CA PHE A 62 8.34 -2.88 -1.47
C PHE A 62 8.63 -4.26 -2.03
N HIS A 63 8.65 -4.43 -3.36
CA HIS A 63 9.02 -5.69 -3.99
C HIS A 63 10.33 -6.25 -3.42
N ASP A 64 11.35 -5.41 -3.28
CA ASP A 64 12.67 -5.81 -2.77
C ASP A 64 12.71 -6.02 -1.25
N LYS A 65 11.69 -5.53 -0.54
CA LYS A 65 11.62 -5.53 0.93
C LYS A 65 10.58 -6.50 1.50
N ILE A 66 9.77 -7.16 0.66
CA ILE A 66 8.78 -8.16 1.08
C ILE A 66 9.38 -9.17 2.07
N PRO A 67 10.56 -9.79 1.83
CA PRO A 67 11.10 -10.78 2.76
C PRO A 67 11.39 -10.22 4.16
N GLN A 68 11.84 -8.95 4.24
CA GLN A 68 12.13 -8.28 5.51
C GLN A 68 10.84 -7.93 6.26
N ILE A 69 9.79 -7.56 5.53
CA ILE A 69 8.47 -7.24 6.09
C ILE A 69 7.81 -8.52 6.62
N GLU A 70 7.88 -9.62 5.88
CA GLU A 70 7.37 -10.92 6.32
C GLU A 70 8.09 -11.40 7.58
N ALA A 71 9.42 -11.34 7.61
CA ALA A 71 10.20 -11.68 8.81
C ALA A 71 9.81 -10.83 10.03
N ALA A 72 9.65 -9.52 9.86
CA ALA A 72 9.22 -8.63 10.95
C ALA A 72 7.80 -8.92 11.45
N MET A 73 6.93 -9.49 10.60
CA MET A 73 5.58 -9.89 11.02
C MET A 73 5.59 -11.14 11.90
N GLU A 74 6.47 -12.10 11.63
CA GLU A 74 6.59 -13.34 12.43
C GLU A 74 7.00 -13.04 13.88
N ASP A 75 7.94 -12.12 14.07
CA ASP A 75 8.41 -11.68 15.40
C ASP A 75 7.34 -10.94 16.21
N SER A 76 6.34 -10.37 15.55
CA SER A 76 5.24 -9.63 16.20
C SER A 76 4.04 -10.52 16.58
N SER A 77 4.03 -11.78 16.16
CA SER A 77 3.01 -12.74 16.59
C SER A 77 3.21 -13.06 18.08
N PRO A 78 2.19 -12.90 18.95
CA PRO A 78 2.32 -13.29 20.33
C PRO A 78 2.35 -14.83 20.34
N THR A 79 3.54 -15.41 20.42
CA THR A 79 3.67 -16.84 20.72
C THR A 79 2.81 -17.13 21.95
N PRO A 80 1.84 -18.06 21.88
CA PRO A 80 1.10 -18.48 23.05
C PRO A 80 2.13 -18.98 24.06
N LYS A 81 2.32 -18.25 25.16
CA LYS A 81 3.11 -18.73 26.30
C LYS A 81 2.50 -20.06 26.67
N GLN A 82 3.21 -21.14 26.38
CA GLN A 82 2.90 -22.47 26.89
C GLN A 82 2.88 -22.32 28.41
N ILE A 83 1.69 -22.31 29.00
CA ILE A 83 1.53 -22.46 30.45
C ILE A 83 1.89 -23.92 30.70
N SER A 84 3.17 -24.19 30.89
CA SER A 84 3.65 -25.45 31.42
C SER A 84 3.20 -25.52 32.88
N ASN A 85 2.00 -26.07 33.10
CA ASN A 85 1.71 -26.66 34.39
C ASN A 85 2.63 -27.88 34.52
N GLN A 86 3.59 -27.78 35.43
CA GLN A 86 4.37 -28.91 35.93
C GLN A 86 4.08 -29.02 37.44
N PRO A 87 3.94 -30.26 37.97
CA PRO A 87 3.05 -30.60 39.08
C PRO A 87 3.50 -30.12 40.46
#